data_AF-A0A968BVL1-F1
#
_entry.id   AF-A0A968BVL1-F1
#
_cell.length_a   1.000
_cell.length_b   1.000
_cell.length_c   1.000
_cell.angle_alpha   90.00
_cell.angle_beta   90.00
_cell.angle_gamma   90.00
#
_symmetry.space_group_name_H-M   'P 1'
#
loop_
_entity.id
_entity.type
_entity.pdbx_description
1 polymer ?
#
loop_
_entity_poly.entity_id
_entity_poly.type
_entity_poly.pdbx_seq_one_letter_code
_entity_poly.pdbx_strand_id
1 'polypeptide(L)'
;ILGQTVYRNLMDIPDQVDLVQLFRPSAEVMPHVEMAIEREVPFLWMQTGIVNEEAAALARKAGMQVVMDRCMMIEHRRFRSRL
;
A
#
# COMPACT_ATOMS: atom_id res chain seq x y z
N ILE A 1 -16.34 -2.51 8.20
CA ILE A 1 -16.70 -1.65 7.04
C ILE A 1 -16.98 -2.57 5.86
N LEU A 2 -18.07 -2.37 5.11
CA LEU A 2 -18.46 -3.25 3.98
C LEU A 2 -18.51 -4.76 4.33
N GLY A 3 -18.97 -5.09 5.54
CA GLY A 3 -19.01 -6.48 6.03
C GLY A 3 -17.66 -7.09 6.43
N GLN A 4 -16.56 -6.34 6.30
CA GLN A 4 -15.21 -6.78 6.70
C GLN A 4 -14.82 -6.26 8.08
N THR A 5 -14.03 -7.05 8.81
CA THR A 5 -13.38 -6.65 10.06
C THR A 5 -12.43 -5.49 9.80
N VAL A 6 -12.46 -4.48 10.68
CA VAL A 6 -11.56 -3.31 10.60
C VAL A 6 -10.58 -3.40 11.75
N TYR A 7 -9.31 -3.42 11.39
CA TYR A 7 -8.20 -3.42 12.34
C TYR A 7 -7.74 -1.99 12.59
N ARG A 8 -7.21 -1.73 13.79
CA ARG A 8 -6.73 -0.40 14.15
C ARG A 8 -5.41 -0.07 13.44
N ASN A 9 -4.56 -1.07 13.29
CA ASN A 9 -3.27 -0.94 12.61
C ASN A 9 -2.94 -2.24 11.85
N LEU A 10 -1.88 -2.19 11.03
CA LEU A 10 -1.46 -3.33 10.22
C LEU A 10 -1.02 -4.54 11.07
N MET A 11 -0.43 -4.32 12.25
CA MET A 11 0.05 -5.39 13.14
C MET A 11 -1.07 -6.25 13.71
N ASP A 12 -2.28 -5.70 13.86
CA ASP A 12 -3.43 -6.44 14.39
C ASP A 12 -4.02 -7.45 13.39
N ILE A 13 -3.59 -7.42 12.11
CA ILE A 13 -4.08 -8.33 11.08
C ILE A 13 -3.45 -9.72 11.31
N PRO A 14 -4.25 -10.77 11.54
CA PRO A 14 -3.74 -12.11 11.84
C PRO A 14 -3.19 -12.83 10.60
N ASP A 15 -3.68 -12.47 9.42
CA ASP A 15 -3.33 -13.11 8.16
C ASP A 15 -2.08 -12.47 7.52
N GLN A 16 -1.45 -13.22 6.62
CA GLN A 16 -0.37 -12.70 5.78
C GLN A 16 -0.92 -11.59 4.85
N VAL A 17 -0.15 -10.51 4.70
CA VAL A 17 -0.51 -9.36 3.86
C VAL A 17 0.48 -9.27 2.71
N ASP A 18 0.00 -9.46 1.48
CA ASP A 18 0.84 -9.32 0.30
C ASP A 18 0.99 -7.86 -0.14
N LEU A 19 -0.06 -7.05 0.04
CA LEU A 19 -0.10 -5.68 -0.46
C LEU A 19 -0.75 -4.72 0.53
N VAL A 20 -0.11 -3.57 0.75
CA VAL A 20 -0.68 -2.43 1.48
C VAL A 20 -1.09 -1.33 0.51
N GLN A 21 -2.39 -1.05 0.44
CA GLN A 21 -2.97 0.00 -0.39
C GLN A 21 -3.32 1.23 0.47
N LEU A 22 -2.62 2.33 0.27
CA LEU A 22 -2.77 3.54 1.07
C LEU A 22 -3.77 4.51 0.43
N PHE A 23 -4.77 4.90 1.22
CA PHE A 23 -5.74 5.97 0.95
C PHE A 23 -5.55 7.16 1.92
N ARG A 24 -4.36 7.30 2.51
CA ARG A 24 -4.03 8.38 3.45
C ARG A 24 -3.38 9.55 2.73
N PRO A 25 -3.52 10.79 3.24
CA PRO A 25 -2.79 11.93 2.70
C PRO A 25 -1.30 11.65 2.61
N SER A 26 -0.61 12.20 1.61
CA SER A 26 0.83 12.00 1.39
C SER A 26 1.70 12.26 2.63
N ALA A 27 1.31 13.21 3.48
CA ALA A 27 2.04 13.54 4.71
C ALA A 27 1.91 12.46 5.81
N GLU A 28 0.92 11.56 5.70
CA GLU A 28 0.57 10.59 6.74
C GLU A 28 0.94 9.15 6.36
N VAL A 29 1.56 8.93 5.19
CA VAL A 29 1.87 7.57 4.71
C VAL A 29 3.06 6.94 5.43
N MET A 30 4.03 7.75 5.92
CA MET A 30 5.29 7.22 6.45
C MET A 30 5.10 6.17 7.55
N PRO A 31 4.29 6.40 8.61
CA PRO A 31 4.10 5.40 9.65
C PRO A 31 3.48 4.09 9.13
N HIS A 32 2.71 4.16 8.04
CA HIS A 32 2.07 2.99 7.46
C HIS A 32 3.05 2.19 6.60
N VAL A 33 4.00 2.88 5.97
CA VAL A 33 5.12 2.25 5.27
C VAL A 33 6.05 1.56 6.26
N GLU A 34 6.38 2.19 7.39
CA GLU A 34 7.19 1.57 8.45
C GLU A 34 6.55 0.28 8.97
N MET A 35 5.25 0.30 9.29
CA MET A 35 4.52 -0.91 9.68
C MET A 35 4.47 -1.98 8.58
N ALA A 36 4.37 -1.57 7.31
CA ALA A 36 4.38 -2.52 6.19
C ALA A 36 5.76 -3.19 6.03
N ILE A 37 6.85 -2.45 6.25
CA ILE A 37 8.22 -2.98 6.28
C ILE A 37 8.39 -3.95 7.45
N GLU A 38 7.93 -3.59 8.65
CA GLU A 38 8.00 -4.45 9.84
C GLU A 38 7.27 -5.78 9.64
N ARG A 39 6.15 -5.77 8.89
CA ARG A 39 5.41 -6.98 8.50
C ARG A 39 5.95 -7.69 7.26
N GLU A 40 7.08 -7.24 6.71
CA GLU A 40 7.71 -7.82 5.52
C GLU A 40 6.76 -7.88 4.31
N VAL A 41 5.86 -6.91 4.18
CA VAL A 41 4.89 -6.85 3.07
C VAL A 41 5.65 -6.62 1.75
N PRO A 42 5.45 -7.44 0.70
CA PRO A 42 6.23 -7.31 -0.52
C PRO A 42 5.81 -6.12 -1.41
N PHE A 43 4.54 -5.68 -1.36
CA PHE A 43 4.02 -4.64 -2.26
C PHE A 43 3.39 -3.45 -1.49
N LEU A 44 3.76 -2.24 -1.90
CA LEU A 44 3.16 -0.98 -1.42
C LEU A 44 2.51 -0.22 -2.58
N TRP A 45 1.27 0.23 -2.37
CA TRP A 45 0.53 1.00 -3.36
C TRP A 45 -0.06 2.28 -2.76
N MET A 46 0.44 3.44 -3.18
CA MET A 46 -0.17 4.73 -2.87
C MET A 46 -1.19 5.11 -3.97
N GLN A 47 -2.44 5.34 -3.57
CA GLN A 47 -3.52 5.66 -4.52
C GLN A 47 -3.29 6.99 -5.26
N THR A 48 -4.12 7.25 -6.28
CA THR A 48 -4.10 8.49 -7.06
C THR A 48 -4.08 9.73 -6.17
N GLY A 49 -3.19 10.67 -6.48
CA GLY A 49 -2.96 11.90 -5.72
C GLY A 49 -2.10 11.72 -4.47
N ILE A 50 -1.68 10.50 -4.14
CA ILE A 50 -0.82 10.20 -2.99
C ILE A 50 0.59 9.88 -3.49
N VAL A 51 1.52 10.77 -3.14
CA VAL A 51 2.94 10.71 -3.52
C VAL A 51 3.77 11.09 -2.31
N ASN A 52 4.67 10.20 -1.89
CA ASN A 52 5.67 10.48 -0.87
C ASN A 52 6.97 9.75 -1.25
N GLU A 53 7.90 10.48 -1.84
CA GLU A 53 9.15 9.91 -2.35
C GLU A 53 10.06 9.39 -1.23
N GLU A 54 10.02 10.02 -0.06
CA GLU A 54 10.82 9.59 1.09
C GLU A 54 10.36 8.23 1.60
N ALA A 55 9.05 8.06 1.80
CA ALA A 55 8.47 6.79 2.21
C ALA A 55 8.65 5.72 1.13
N ALA A 56 8.52 6.08 -0.15
CA ALA A 56 8.79 5.16 -1.25
C ALA A 56 10.26 4.72 -1.32
N ALA A 57 11.20 5.62 -1.07
CA ALA A 57 12.62 5.28 -1.01
C ALA A 57 12.93 4.34 0.16
N LEU A 58 12.33 4.57 1.33
CA LEU A 58 12.45 3.69 2.49
C LEU A 58 11.92 2.28 2.19
N ALA A 59 10.72 2.18 1.62
CA ALA A 59 10.10 0.92 1.22
C ALA A 59 10.96 0.15 0.20
N ARG A 60 11.46 0.83 -0.84
CA ARG A 60 12.34 0.21 -1.85
C ARG A 60 13.65 -0.30 -1.24
N LYS A 61 14.24 0.46 -0.30
CA LYS A 61 15.45 0.05 0.42
C LYS A 61 15.22 -1.21 1.26
N ALA A 62 14.00 -1.38 1.79
CA ALA A 62 13.57 -2.60 2.48
C ALA A 62 13.19 -3.77 1.54
N GLY A 63 13.32 -3.59 0.22
CA GLY A 63 13.05 -4.64 -0.78
C GLY A 63 11.61 -4.68 -1.31
N MET A 64 10.75 -3.75 -0.89
CA MET A 64 9.37 -3.70 -1.37
C MET A 64 9.29 -3.16 -2.81
N GLN A 65 8.30 -3.63 -3.57
CA GLN A 65 7.88 -2.97 -4.80
C GLN A 65 6.88 -1.86 -4.50
N VAL A 66 7.08 -0.67 -5.09
CA VAL A 66 6.30 0.53 -4.77
C VAL A 66 5.64 1.11 -6.00
N VAL A 67 4.32 1.31 -5.93
CA VAL A 67 3.53 2.07 -6.90
C VAL A 67 3.01 3.34 -6.21
N MET A 68 3.12 4.48 -6.90
CA MET A 68 2.57 5.76 -6.45
C MET A 68 1.69 6.40 -7.51
N ASP A 69 0.75 7.23 -7.07
CA ASP A 69 -0.14 8.01 -7.93
C ASP A 69 -0.87 7.18 -8.99
N ARG A 70 -1.41 6.02 -8.60
CA ARG A 70 -2.21 5.16 -9.50
C ARG A 70 -3.45 4.65 -8.79
N CYS A 71 -4.55 4.51 -9.53
CA CYS A 71 -5.77 3.90 -9.00
C CYS A 71 -5.76 2.40 -9.31
N MET A 72 -5.90 1.56 -8.28
CA MET A 72 -5.82 0.10 -8.47
C MET A 72 -6.96 -0.43 -9.34
N MET A 73 -8.18 0.12 -9.18
CA MET A 73 -9.32 -0.26 -10.02
C MET A 73 -9.08 0.06 -11.50
N ILE A 74 -8.53 1.24 -11.80
CA ILE A 74 -8.27 1.67 -13.18
C ILE A 74 -7.17 0.79 -13.80
N GLU A 75 -6.06 0.59 -13.10
CA GLU A 75 -4.97 -0.26 -13.61
C GLU A 75 -5.43 -1.72 -13.77
N HIS A 76 -6.16 -2.27 -12.80
CA HIS A 76 -6.72 -3.62 -12.90
C HIS A 76 -7.63 -3.77 -14.12
N ARG A 77 -8.53 -2.81 -14.39
CA ARG A 77 -9.39 -2.82 -15.59
C ARG A 77 -8.56 -2.76 -16.88
N ARG A 78 -7.53 -1.91 -16.92
CA ARG A 78 -6.62 -1.76 -18.05
C ARG A 78 -5.84 -3.04 -18.35
N PHE A 79 -5.44 -3.79 -17.33
CA PHE A 79 -4.74 -5.07 -17.53
C PHE A 79 -5.70 -6.21 -17.86
N ARG A 80 -6.91 -6.23 -17.28
CA ARG A 80 -7.94 -7.22 -17.63
C ARG A 80 -8.42 -7.12 -19.08
N SER A 81 -8.42 -5.93 -19.70
CA SER A 81 -8.79 -5.78 -21.10
C SER A 81 -7.68 -6.18 -22.09
N ARG A 82 -6.49 -6.55 -21.59
CA ARG A 82 -5.34 -7.01 -22.38
C ARG A 82 -5.13 -8.52 -22.31
N LEU A 83 -5.93 -9.22 -21.50
CA LEU A 83 -6.00 -10.67 -21.36
C LEU A 83 -7.24 -11.17 -22.12
#